data_AF-A0A429AKY6-F1
#
_entry.id   AF-A0A429AKY6-F1
#
_cell.length_a   1.000
_cell.length_b   1.000
_cell.length_c   1.000
_cell.angle_alpha   90.00
_cell.angle_beta   90.00
_cell.angle_gamma   90.00
#
_symmetry.space_group_name_H-M   'P 1'
#
loop_
_entity.id
_entity.type
_entity.pdbx_description
1 polymer ?
#
loop_
_entity_poly.entity_id
_entity_poly.type
_entity_poly.pdbx_seq_one_letter_code
_entity_poly.pdbx_strand_id
1 'polypeptide(L)'
;PLGVGGQDAELQEVVLAPHSLLVIYTDGLIEARGTDLDQGMLRLARELRHPEHPLDRVCDDLLAHLMPEVADDDVAVLLARALPR
;
A
#
# COMPACT_ATOMS: atom_id res chain seq x y z
N PRO A 1 -6.12 12.35 13.27
CA PRO A 1 -6.19 10.93 13.70
C PRO A 1 -7.43 10.70 14.56
N LEU A 2 -7.80 9.46 14.86
CA LEU A 2 -8.88 9.20 15.81
C LEU A 2 -8.46 9.70 17.21
N GLY A 3 -9.40 10.26 17.97
CA GLY A 3 -9.18 10.66 19.37
C GLY A 3 -8.46 12.00 19.61
N VAL A 4 -7.99 12.71 18.58
CA VAL A 4 -7.35 14.04 18.76
C VAL A 4 -8.33 15.22 18.69
N GLY A 5 -9.62 14.97 18.51
CA GLY A 5 -10.65 16.02 18.34
C GLY A 5 -10.45 16.77 17.03
N GLY A 6 -11.26 16.45 16.02
CA GLY A 6 -11.15 17.01 14.67
C GLY A 6 -12.46 16.85 13.90
N GLN A 7 -12.44 17.17 12.61
CA GLN A 7 -13.61 17.06 11.74
C GLN A 7 -14.16 15.63 11.69
N ASP A 8 -15.46 15.52 11.43
CA ASP A 8 -16.13 14.25 11.21
C ASP A 8 -15.45 13.47 10.06
N ALA A 9 -15.50 12.14 10.14
CA ALA A 9 -14.96 11.31 9.08
C ALA A 9 -15.67 11.59 7.75
N GLU A 10 -14.91 12.00 6.74
CA GLU A 10 -15.42 12.15 5.38
C GLU A 10 -15.48 10.77 4.71
N LEU A 11 -16.62 10.46 4.11
CA LEU A 11 -16.81 9.24 3.33
C LEU A 11 -16.52 9.54 1.86
N GLN A 12 -15.64 8.75 1.25
CA GLN A 12 -15.38 8.79 -0.19
C GLN A 12 -15.62 7.42 -0.83
N GLU A 13 -16.34 7.44 -1.96
CA GLU A 13 -16.59 6.26 -2.78
C GLU A 13 -15.76 6.33 -4.06
N VAL A 14 -15.16 5.20 -4.44
CA VAL A 14 -14.37 5.07 -5.67
C VAL A 14 -14.84 3.83 -6.42
N VAL A 15 -15.16 3.98 -7.71
CA VAL A 15 -15.52 2.84 -8.56
C VAL A 15 -14.24 2.21 -9.11
N LEU A 16 -14.03 0.93 -8.77
CA LEU A 16 -12.93 0.13 -9.30
C LEU A 16 -13.37 -0.61 -10.57
N ALA A 17 -12.56 -0.54 -11.62
CA ALA A 17 -12.78 -1.35 -12.81
C ALA A 17 -12.55 -2.84 -12.50
N PRO A 18 -13.13 -3.77 -13.27
CA PRO A 18 -12.80 -5.18 -13.16
C PRO A 18 -11.29 -5.39 -13.26
N HIS A 19 -10.76 -6.27 -12.42
CA HIS A 19 -9.34 -6.61 -12.28
C HIS A 19 -8.44 -5.52 -11.69
N SER A 20 -8.98 -4.37 -11.27
CA SER A 20 -8.23 -3.38 -10.49
C SER A 20 -7.64 -4.01 -9.23
N LEU A 21 -6.39 -3.64 -8.93
CA LEU A 21 -5.69 -4.00 -7.70
C LEU A 21 -5.82 -2.85 -6.69
N LEU A 22 -6.43 -3.12 -5.53
CA LEU A 22 -6.47 -2.22 -4.38
C LEU A 22 -5.36 -2.63 -3.41
N VAL A 23 -4.57 -1.65 -3.00
CA VAL A 23 -3.46 -1.81 -2.04
C VAL A 23 -3.67 -0.82 -0.90
N ILE A 24 -3.75 -1.31 0.32
CA ILE A 24 -3.81 -0.51 1.54
C ILE A 24 -2.59 -0.86 2.38
N TYR A 25 -1.88 0.13 2.89
CA TYR A 25 -0.63 -0.06 3.62
C TYR A 25 -0.50 0.94 4.77
N THR A 26 0.31 0.59 5.77
CA THR A 26 0.78 1.53 6.81
C THR A 26 2.00 2.31 6.32
N ASP A 27 2.16 3.54 6.79
CA ASP A 27 3.28 4.45 6.47
C ASP A 27 4.66 3.83 6.69
N GLY A 28 4.82 2.94 7.67
CA GLY A 28 6.04 2.16 7.89
C GLY A 28 6.55 1.40 6.66
N LEU A 29 5.70 1.13 5.65
CA LEU A 29 6.12 0.52 4.37
C LEU A 29 6.95 1.48 3.50
N ILE A 30 6.66 2.78 3.53
CA ILE A 30 7.26 3.78 2.64
C ILE A 30 8.18 4.78 3.36
N GLU A 31 8.03 4.94 4.67
CA GLU A 31 8.81 5.88 5.49
C GLU A 31 10.07 5.25 6.12
N ALA A 32 10.86 4.53 5.31
CA ALA A 32 12.14 3.99 5.77
C ALA A 32 13.14 5.10 6.13
N ARG A 33 13.90 4.92 7.22
CA ARG A 33 14.91 5.90 7.67
C ARG A 33 15.86 6.32 6.54
N GLY A 34 15.93 7.63 6.29
CA GLY A 34 16.82 8.22 5.28
C GLY A 34 16.29 8.13 3.85
N THR A 35 15.07 7.63 3.64
CA THR A 35 14.37 7.65 2.35
C THR A 35 13.31 8.73 2.37
N ASP A 36 13.23 9.50 1.28
CA ASP A 36 12.18 10.49 1.09
C ASP A 36 10.83 9.80 0.77
N LEU A 37 9.72 10.36 1.28
CA LEU A 37 8.37 9.81 1.11
C LEU A 37 8.04 9.60 -0.37
N ASP A 38 8.40 10.58 -1.21
CA ASP A 38 8.17 10.52 -2.65
C ASP A 38 8.93 9.35 -3.31
N GLN A 39 10.14 9.04 -2.82
CA GLN A 39 10.90 7.90 -3.31
C GLN A 39 10.27 6.58 -2.86
N GLY A 40 9.78 6.51 -1.62
CA GLY A 40 9.03 5.36 -1.11
C GLY A 40 7.78 5.08 -1.97
N MET A 41 6.98 6.11 -2.24
CA MET A 41 5.81 6.01 -3.11
C MET A 41 6.16 5.60 -4.54
N LEU A 42 7.26 6.13 -5.10
CA LEU A 42 7.70 5.77 -6.45
C LEU A 42 8.12 4.30 -6.54
N ARG A 43 8.81 3.79 -5.52
CA ARG A 43 9.18 2.36 -5.43
C ARG A 43 7.93 1.49 -5.32
N LEU A 44 6.99 1.85 -4.45
CA LEU A 44 5.70 1.15 -4.34
C LEU A 44 4.97 1.09 -5.69
N ALA A 45 4.82 2.23 -6.36
CA ALA A 45 4.17 2.30 -7.67
C ALA A 45 4.88 1.43 -8.73
N ARG A 46 6.21 1.28 -8.63
CA ARG A 46 6.98 0.42 -9.52
C ARG A 46 6.69 -1.06 -9.28
N GLU A 47 6.66 -1.50 -8.03
CA GLU A 47 6.43 -2.91 -7.71
C GLU A 47 4.99 -3.36 -8.08
N LEU A 48 4.04 -2.42 -8.09
CA LEU A 48 2.65 -2.67 -8.47
C LEU A 48 2.39 -2.73 -9.99
N ARG A 49 3.44 -2.67 -10.84
CA ARG A 49 3.28 -2.64 -12.32
C ARG A 49 2.86 -3.96 -12.96
N HIS A 50 2.84 -5.05 -12.19
CA HIS A 50 2.43 -6.38 -12.66
C HIS A 50 1.18 -6.86 -11.91
N PRO A 51 0.05 -6.12 -12.00
CA PRO A 51 -1.14 -6.44 -11.24
C PRO A 51 -1.71 -7.80 -11.64
N GLU A 52 -1.39 -8.37 -12.80
CA GLU A 52 -1.86 -9.69 -13.26
C GLU A 52 -1.35 -10.87 -12.43
N HIS A 53 -0.28 -10.70 -11.64
CA HIS A 53 0.27 -11.77 -10.81
C HIS A 53 -0.71 -12.20 -9.69
N PRO A 54 -0.58 -13.45 -9.19
CA PRO A 54 -1.29 -13.88 -7.98
C PRO A 54 -1.02 -12.92 -6.82
N LEU A 55 -2.05 -12.63 -6.00
CA LEU A 55 -1.94 -11.63 -4.93
C LEU A 55 -0.83 -11.96 -3.93
N ASP A 56 -0.66 -13.24 -3.58
CA ASP A 56 0.40 -13.68 -2.66
C ASP A 56 1.78 -13.32 -3.20
N ARG A 57 2.01 -13.54 -4.50
CA ARG A 57 3.26 -13.18 -5.16
C ARG A 57 3.47 -11.67 -5.20
N VAL A 58 2.43 -10.89 -5.49
CA VAL A 58 2.51 -9.42 -5.45
C VAL A 58 2.87 -8.95 -4.03
N CYS A 59 2.29 -9.57 -3.01
CA CYS A 59 2.59 -9.27 -1.60
C CYS A 59 4.05 -9.57 -1.27
N ASP A 60 4.52 -10.77 -1.61
CA ASP A 60 5.90 -11.20 -1.37
C ASP A 60 6.89 -10.28 -2.09
N ASP A 61 6.63 -9.96 -3.36
CA ASP A 61 7.46 -9.06 -4.16
C ASP A 61 7.46 -7.65 -3.54
N LEU A 62 6.32 -7.12 -3.09
CA LEU A 62 6.25 -5.83 -2.40
C LEU A 62 7.10 -5.81 -1.13
N LEU A 63 6.92 -6.79 -0.26
CA LEU A 63 7.63 -6.85 1.01
C LEU A 63 9.13 -7.05 0.79
N ALA A 64 9.54 -7.93 -0.14
CA ALA A 64 10.94 -8.17 -0.45
C ALA A 64 11.67 -6.92 -0.98
N HIS A 65 10.98 -6.08 -1.76
CA HIS A 65 11.59 -4.90 -2.38
C HIS A 65 11.41 -3.61 -1.58
N LEU A 66 10.44 -3.52 -0.68
CA LEU A 66 10.12 -2.29 0.06
C LEU A 66 10.45 -2.37 1.54
N MET A 67 10.42 -3.55 2.17
CA MET A 67 10.74 -3.64 3.59
C MET A 67 12.17 -3.16 3.86
N PRO A 68 12.35 -2.22 4.79
CA PRO A 68 13.69 -1.83 5.24
C PRO A 68 14.35 -2.99 5.99
N GLU A 69 15.69 -3.07 5.93
CA GLU A 69 16.46 -4.08 6.68
C GLU A 69 16.23 -3.97 8.19
N VAL A 70 15.93 -2.76 8.67
CA VAL A 70 15.50 -2.48 10.03
C VAL A 70 14.21 -1.68 9.94
N ALA A 71 13.09 -2.30 10.31
CA ALA A 71 11.80 -1.62 10.40
C ALA A 71 11.77 -0.74 11.65
N ASP A 72 11.52 0.56 11.43
CA ASP A 72 11.38 1.55 12.50
C ASP A 72 9.95 1.71 13.00
N ASP A 73 8.99 1.21 12.21
CA ASP A 73 7.56 1.21 12.51
C ASP A 73 6.92 -0.08 11.98
N ASP A 74 5.70 -0.36 12.43
CA ASP A 74 4.95 -1.55 12.04
C ASP A 74 4.52 -1.49 10.57
N VAL A 75 4.81 -2.56 9.83
CA VAL A 75 4.44 -2.70 8.42
C VAL A 75 3.25 -3.65 8.30
N ALA A 76 2.16 -3.16 7.71
CA ALA A 76 1.02 -3.97 7.30
C ALA A 76 0.63 -3.63 5.86
N VAL A 77 0.27 -4.66 5.08
CA VAL A 77 -0.20 -4.53 3.70
C VAL A 77 -1.43 -5.41 3.49
N LEU A 78 -2.46 -4.84 2.85
CA LEU A 78 -3.65 -5.53 2.41
C LEU A 78 -3.79 -5.38 0.89
N LEU A 79 -3.93 -6.51 0.20
CA LEU A 79 -4.16 -6.56 -1.24
C LEU A 79 -5.53 -7.14 -1.54
N ALA A 80 -6.27 -6.50 -2.44
CA ALA A 80 -7.54 -7.01 -2.93
C ALA A 80 -7.66 -6.79 -4.44
N ARG A 81 -8.27 -7.75 -5.14
CA ARG A 81 -8.55 -7.63 -6.57
C ARG A 81 -10.03 -7.50 -6.81
N ALA A 82 -10.45 -6.46 -7.52
CA ALA A 82 -11.82 -6.32 -7.97
C ALA A 82 -12.12 -7.43 -8.98
N LEU A 83 -13.05 -8.32 -8.64
CA LEU A 83 -13.53 -9.34 -9.55
C LEU A 83 -14.73 -8.81 -10.35
N PRO A 84 -14.94 -9.26 -11.58
CA PRO A 84 -16.20 -8.99 -12.29
C PRO A 84 -17.38 -9.51 -11.45
N ARG A 85 -18.48 -8.76 -11.49
CA ARG A 85 -19.76 -9.15 -10.89
C ARG A 85 -20.49 -10.18 -11.73
#